data_AF-A0A972DPY6-F1
#
_entry.id   AF-A0A972DPY6-F1
#
_cell.length_a   1.000
_cell.length_b   1.000
_cell.length_c   1.000
_cell.angle_alpha   90.00
_cell.angle_beta   90.00
_cell.angle_gamma   90.00
#
_symmetry.space_group_name_H-M   'P 1'
#
loop_
_entity.id
_entity.type
_entity.pdbx_description
1 polymer ?
#
loop_
_entity_poly.entity_id
_entity_poly.type
_entity_poly.pdbx_seq_one_letter_code
_entity_poly.pdbx_strand_id
1 'polypeptide(L)'
;MSQPDRLPPPIGRVLLACLAVACGTLAASSHDSTSSAPHCDPSPPVIVAPPDRAVLMSGNLDVIYRGGDTSLKVDSQPKDWDPNYAAPVRVGHLHLSPGMHRLEIGERRILFCVALNEMEHDGPSDWPIHKLHTMSHEADRCTECHQTQPSGNRLAVGLARIPQACMECHRQDELKEPHQPFASLPADCRQCHALHGSPFPSLLKAPKQKILDQFTRVAPQAK
;
A
#
# COMPACT_ATOMS: atom_id res chain seq x y z
N MET A 1 -51.37 27.63 17.56
CA MET A 1 -52.48 27.28 18.48
C MET A 1 -53.21 26.07 17.90
N SER A 2 -53.24 25.00 18.70
CA SER A 2 -54.19 23.88 18.70
C SER A 2 -54.28 22.92 17.48
N GLN A 3 -53.66 21.75 17.69
CA GLN A 3 -54.17 20.37 17.48
C GLN A 3 -55.71 20.18 17.48
N PRO A 4 -56.31 18.98 17.22
CA PRO A 4 -55.74 17.66 16.89
C PRO A 4 -56.53 16.85 15.81
N ASP A 5 -56.00 15.65 15.53
CA ASP A 5 -56.66 14.37 15.21
C ASP A 5 -58.17 14.33 14.94
N ARG A 6 -58.55 13.65 13.83
CA ARG A 6 -59.69 12.71 13.81
C ARG A 6 -59.43 11.49 12.92
N LEU A 7 -59.45 10.34 13.59
CA LEU A 7 -59.57 8.96 13.09
C LEU A 7 -60.97 8.70 12.44
N PRO A 8 -61.18 7.53 11.80
CA PRO A 8 -61.92 7.35 10.55
C PRO A 8 -63.33 6.78 10.75
N PRO A 9 -64.06 6.50 9.66
CA PRO A 9 -65.08 5.47 9.66
C PRO A 9 -64.85 4.37 8.61
N PRO A 10 -65.60 3.24 8.71
CA PRO A 10 -65.12 1.92 8.37
C PRO A 10 -65.81 1.27 7.15
N ILE A 11 -65.18 0.19 6.68
CA ILE A 11 -65.75 -1.07 6.18
C ILE A 11 -66.95 -0.97 5.21
N GLY A 12 -66.69 -1.38 3.96
CA GLY A 12 -67.73 -1.84 3.03
C GLY A 12 -67.18 -2.93 2.13
N ARG A 13 -67.51 -4.20 2.43
CA ARG A 13 -67.25 -5.36 1.57
C ARG A 13 -68.25 -5.30 0.40
N VAL A 14 -67.77 -5.33 -0.85
CA VAL A 14 -68.59 -5.72 -2.00
C VAL A 14 -67.80 -6.62 -2.94
N LEU A 15 -68.53 -7.63 -3.42
CA LEU A 15 -68.12 -8.83 -4.13
C LEU A 15 -67.50 -8.62 -5.51
N LEU A 16 -66.62 -9.58 -5.84
CA LEU A 16 -66.46 -10.31 -7.11
C LEU A 16 -66.85 -9.58 -8.42
N ALA A 17 -65.84 -9.35 -9.26
CA ALA A 17 -65.95 -9.60 -10.70
C ALA A 17 -64.55 -9.87 -11.27
N CYS A 18 -64.35 -11.08 -11.79
CA CYS A 18 -63.17 -11.45 -12.55
C CYS A 18 -63.12 -10.62 -13.85
N LEU A 19 -62.06 -9.84 -14.04
CA LEU A 19 -61.62 -9.43 -15.37
C LEU A 19 -60.16 -9.80 -15.53
N ALA A 20 -59.91 -10.70 -16.47
CA ALA A 20 -58.59 -10.99 -17.00
C ALA A 20 -58.03 -9.73 -17.66
N VAL A 21 -56.88 -9.26 -17.16
CA VAL A 21 -56.07 -8.24 -17.83
C VAL A 21 -54.70 -8.84 -18.09
N ALA A 22 -54.32 -8.76 -19.36
CA ALA A 22 -53.11 -9.27 -19.94
C ALA A 22 -51.86 -8.86 -19.17
N CYS A 23 -50.95 -9.83 -19.05
CA CYS A 23 -49.62 -9.70 -18.49
C CYS A 23 -48.81 -8.71 -19.34
N GLY A 24 -48.84 -7.43 -18.98
CA GLY A 24 -47.86 -6.44 -19.42
C GLY A 24 -46.67 -6.49 -18.47
N THR A 25 -45.56 -7.05 -18.93
CA THR A 25 -44.28 -7.02 -18.22
C THR A 25 -43.78 -5.58 -18.13
N LEU A 26 -44.07 -4.90 -17.03
CA LEU A 26 -43.33 -3.71 -16.61
C LEU A 26 -41.92 -4.17 -16.22
N ALA A 27 -40.98 -3.99 -17.13
CA ALA A 27 -39.56 -4.05 -16.85
C ALA A 27 -39.21 -2.91 -15.88
N ALA A 28 -39.33 -3.17 -14.57
CA ALA A 28 -38.60 -2.41 -13.59
C ALA A 28 -37.13 -2.80 -13.75
N SER A 29 -36.35 -1.91 -14.36
CA SER A 29 -34.89 -1.99 -14.34
C SER A 29 -34.43 -1.84 -12.89
N SER A 30 -34.41 -2.95 -12.15
CA SER A 30 -33.55 -3.06 -10.98
C SER A 30 -32.14 -2.84 -11.50
N HIS A 31 -31.57 -1.67 -11.23
CA HIS A 31 -30.13 -1.51 -11.20
C HIS A 31 -29.62 -2.50 -10.15
N ASP A 32 -29.31 -3.70 -10.62
CA ASP A 32 -28.60 -4.69 -9.88
C ASP A 32 -27.22 -4.09 -9.63
N SER A 33 -27.12 -3.41 -8.48
CA SER A 33 -25.86 -3.00 -7.92
C SER A 33 -25.12 -4.28 -7.60
N THR A 34 -24.46 -4.85 -8.61
CA THR A 34 -23.42 -5.84 -8.40
C THR A 34 -22.37 -5.14 -7.54
N SER A 35 -22.52 -5.32 -6.23
CA SER A 35 -21.48 -5.10 -5.24
C SER A 35 -20.27 -5.85 -5.77
N SER A 36 -19.35 -5.10 -6.37
CA SER A 36 -18.03 -5.60 -6.69
C SER A 36 -17.38 -5.87 -5.34
N ALA A 37 -17.45 -7.14 -4.92
CA ALA A 37 -16.65 -7.64 -3.81
C ALA A 37 -15.23 -7.12 -4.01
N PRO A 38 -14.58 -6.58 -2.97
CA PRO A 38 -13.26 -5.99 -3.10
C PRO A 38 -12.36 -7.06 -3.73
N HIS A 39 -11.76 -6.73 -4.87
CA HIS A 39 -10.82 -7.61 -5.54
C HIS A 39 -9.69 -7.93 -4.56
N CYS A 40 -9.79 -9.11 -3.94
CA CYS A 40 -8.73 -9.66 -3.13
C CYS A 40 -7.61 -9.99 -4.11
N ASP A 41 -6.62 -9.10 -4.22
CA ASP A 41 -5.39 -9.37 -4.96
C ASP A 41 -4.81 -10.69 -4.43
N PRO A 42 -4.82 -11.79 -5.22
CA PRO A 42 -4.43 -13.12 -4.77
C PRO A 42 -2.92 -13.28 -4.63
N SER A 43 -2.18 -12.18 -4.70
CA SER A 43 -0.74 -12.15 -4.49
C SER A 43 -0.36 -12.83 -3.17
N PRO A 44 0.68 -13.68 -3.17
CA PRO A 44 1.11 -14.37 -1.97
C PRO A 44 1.50 -13.36 -0.88
N PRO A 45 1.26 -13.68 0.41
CA PRO A 45 1.61 -12.75 1.46
C PRO A 45 3.12 -12.50 1.50
N VAL A 46 3.51 -11.24 1.70
CA VAL A 46 4.89 -10.77 1.57
C VAL A 46 5.21 -9.70 2.61
N ILE A 47 6.41 -9.78 3.18
CA ILE A 47 6.99 -8.69 3.97
C ILE A 47 7.57 -7.69 2.97
N VAL A 48 6.96 -6.52 2.90
CA VAL A 48 7.34 -5.44 1.99
C VAL A 48 8.51 -4.65 2.57
N ALA A 49 8.51 -4.42 3.88
CA ALA A 49 9.57 -3.76 4.62
C ALA A 49 9.59 -4.25 6.09
N PRO A 50 10.74 -4.24 6.78
CA PRO A 50 12.07 -4.03 6.22
C PRO A 50 12.53 -5.21 5.32
N PRO A 51 13.59 -5.02 4.52
CA PRO A 51 14.17 -6.10 3.72
C PRO A 51 14.92 -7.12 4.59
N ASP A 52 14.94 -8.38 4.14
CA ASP A 52 15.75 -9.43 4.77
C ASP A 52 17.24 -9.21 4.53
N ARG A 53 18.06 -9.61 5.50
CA ARG A 53 19.53 -9.52 5.49
C ARG A 53 20.02 -8.11 5.16
N ALA A 54 19.49 -7.12 5.86
CA ALA A 54 19.80 -5.71 5.62
C ALA A 54 20.38 -5.04 6.86
N VAL A 55 21.20 -4.01 6.65
CA VAL A 55 21.60 -3.08 7.69
C VAL A 55 20.78 -1.79 7.51
N LEU A 56 20.10 -1.34 8.57
CA LEU A 56 19.24 -0.17 8.59
C LEU A 56 19.85 0.89 9.51
N MET A 57 19.92 2.14 9.05
CA MET A 57 20.51 3.25 9.80
C MET A 57 19.55 3.90 10.81
N SER A 58 18.39 3.29 11.04
CA SER A 58 17.37 3.78 11.97
C SER A 58 16.63 2.61 12.60
N GLY A 59 16.53 2.64 13.93
CA GLY A 59 15.66 1.75 14.68
C GLY A 59 14.19 2.19 14.70
N ASN A 60 13.90 3.42 14.26
CA ASN A 60 12.55 3.88 13.95
C ASN A 60 12.22 3.43 12.53
N LEU A 61 11.36 2.43 12.39
CA LEU A 61 11.03 1.86 11.08
C LEU A 61 9.62 1.32 11.02
N ASP A 62 9.10 1.26 9.79
CA ASP A 62 7.86 0.57 9.47
C ASP A 62 8.11 -0.87 9.11
N VAL A 63 7.33 -1.74 9.74
CA VAL A 63 7.07 -3.07 9.24
C VAL A 63 5.84 -3.00 8.35
N ILE A 64 6.01 -3.30 7.07
CA ILE A 64 4.92 -3.32 6.09
C ILE A 64 4.75 -4.75 5.64
N TYR A 65 3.57 -5.31 5.88
CA TYR A 65 3.21 -6.66 5.47
C TYR A 65 1.96 -6.60 4.61
N ARG A 66 1.98 -7.31 3.48
CA ARG A 66 0.80 -7.50 2.65
C ARG A 66 0.33 -8.94 2.82
N GLY A 67 -0.83 -9.15 3.40
CA GLY A 67 -1.41 -10.46 3.69
C GLY A 67 -2.64 -10.39 4.59
N GLY A 68 -3.13 -11.57 4.99
CA GLY A 68 -4.20 -11.70 5.98
C GLY A 68 -3.76 -11.39 7.41
N ASP A 69 -4.69 -11.49 8.35
CA ASP A 69 -4.39 -11.31 9.78
C ASP A 69 -3.41 -12.36 10.29
N THR A 70 -2.39 -11.92 10.99
CA THR A 70 -1.34 -12.78 11.54
C THR A 70 -0.61 -12.07 12.69
N SER A 71 0.10 -12.81 13.53
CA SER A 71 0.91 -12.23 14.61
C SER A 71 2.14 -11.51 14.06
N LEU A 72 2.50 -10.39 14.69
CA LEU A 72 3.78 -9.70 14.55
C LEU A 72 4.63 -9.93 15.80
N LYS A 73 5.88 -10.33 15.62
CA LYS A 73 6.86 -10.43 16.71
C LYS A 73 8.21 -9.88 16.27
N VAL A 74 8.95 -9.34 17.23
CA VAL A 74 10.35 -8.95 17.07
C VAL A 74 11.13 -9.59 18.21
N ASP A 75 12.18 -10.34 17.88
CA ASP A 75 13.00 -11.09 18.84
C ASP A 75 12.15 -11.96 19.78
N SER A 76 11.20 -12.68 19.16
CA SER A 76 10.19 -13.51 19.84
C SER A 76 9.18 -12.73 20.71
N GLN A 77 9.32 -11.41 20.89
CA GLN A 77 8.40 -10.59 21.65
C GLN A 77 7.22 -10.13 20.78
N PRO A 78 5.95 -10.33 21.22
CA PRO A 78 4.78 -9.83 20.50
C PRO A 78 4.82 -8.31 20.30
N LYS A 79 4.33 -7.86 19.15
CA LYS A 79 4.09 -6.45 18.82
C LYS A 79 2.70 -6.28 18.24
N ASP A 80 2.14 -5.10 18.43
CA ASP A 80 0.85 -4.74 17.87
C ASP A 80 1.00 -4.22 16.45
N TRP A 81 0.03 -4.58 15.60
CA TRP A 81 -0.19 -3.87 14.35
C TRP A 81 -0.84 -2.53 14.65
N ASP A 82 -0.55 -1.52 13.84
CA ASP A 82 -1.27 -0.26 13.90
C ASP A 82 -2.76 -0.52 13.57
N PRO A 83 -3.68 -0.19 14.49
CA PRO A 83 -5.11 -0.40 14.30
C PRO A 83 -5.71 0.43 13.18
N ASN A 84 -5.01 1.47 12.70
CA ASN A 84 -5.46 2.36 11.64
C ASN A 84 -5.43 1.70 10.26
N TYR A 85 -4.76 0.57 10.06
CA TYR A 85 -4.60 -0.03 8.72
C TYR A 85 -5.47 -1.28 8.49
N ALA A 86 -6.19 -1.30 7.38
CA ALA A 86 -7.06 -2.39 6.97
C ALA A 86 -6.37 -3.40 6.04
N ALA A 87 -6.89 -4.64 5.99
CA ALA A 87 -6.36 -5.67 5.08
C ALA A 87 -6.48 -5.22 3.61
N PRO A 88 -5.57 -5.66 2.73
CA PRO A 88 -4.50 -6.63 2.97
C PRO A 88 -3.18 -6.02 3.48
N VAL A 89 -3.08 -4.71 3.70
CA VAL A 89 -1.85 -4.07 4.18
C VAL A 89 -1.89 -3.96 5.70
N ARG A 90 -0.83 -4.41 6.36
CA ARG A 90 -0.61 -4.29 7.80
C ARG A 90 0.64 -3.47 8.01
N VAL A 91 0.56 -2.47 8.88
CA VAL A 91 1.67 -1.59 9.24
C VAL A 91 1.94 -1.74 10.72
N GLY A 92 3.19 -1.96 11.10
CA GLY A 92 3.64 -1.95 12.48
C GLY A 92 4.72 -0.90 12.64
N HIS A 93 4.57 -0.02 13.61
CA HIS A 93 5.55 1.02 13.92
C HIS A 93 6.49 0.51 15.01
N LEU A 94 7.77 0.34 14.66
CA LEU A 94 8.77 -0.18 15.58
C LEU A 94 9.77 0.89 15.99
N HIS A 95 10.17 0.82 17.25
CA HIS A 95 11.34 1.49 17.81
C HIS A 95 12.27 0.41 18.37
N LEU A 96 13.40 0.20 17.71
CA LEU A 96 14.38 -0.83 18.05
C LEU A 96 15.71 -0.19 18.46
N SER A 97 16.37 -0.78 19.44
CA SER A 97 17.75 -0.42 19.79
C SER A 97 18.72 -0.87 18.68
N PRO A 98 19.94 -0.34 18.61
CA PRO A 98 20.97 -0.89 17.73
C PRO A 98 21.25 -2.35 18.05
N GLY A 99 21.50 -3.14 17.01
CA GLY A 99 21.81 -4.57 17.11
C GLY A 99 21.09 -5.42 16.08
N MET A 100 21.24 -6.73 16.23
CA MET A 100 20.60 -7.73 15.37
C MET A 100 19.19 -8.01 15.84
N HIS A 101 18.25 -8.00 14.89
CA HIS A 101 16.85 -8.26 15.14
C HIS A 101 16.29 -9.35 14.21
N ARG A 102 15.35 -10.12 14.76
CA ARG A 102 14.53 -11.07 14.01
C ARG A 102 13.08 -10.60 13.99
N LEU A 103 12.55 -10.36 12.80
CA LEU A 103 11.13 -10.09 12.59
C LEU A 103 10.43 -11.39 12.20
N GLU A 104 9.31 -11.66 12.87
CA GLU A 104 8.50 -12.85 12.65
C GLU A 104 7.05 -12.44 12.40
N ILE A 105 6.52 -12.79 11.22
CA ILE A 105 5.16 -12.48 10.79
C ILE A 105 4.48 -13.77 10.34
N GLY A 106 3.65 -14.34 11.22
CA GLY A 106 3.18 -15.72 11.08
C GLY A 106 4.35 -16.70 10.95
N GLU A 107 4.40 -17.42 9.83
CA GLU A 107 5.49 -18.38 9.54
C GLU A 107 6.72 -17.73 8.88
N ARG A 108 6.61 -16.47 8.45
CA ARG A 108 7.70 -15.76 7.77
C ARG A 108 8.66 -15.20 8.79
N ARG A 109 9.96 -15.28 8.48
CA ARG A 109 11.04 -14.74 9.31
C ARG A 109 12.04 -14.03 8.44
N ILE A 110 12.47 -12.85 8.88
CA ILE A 110 13.60 -12.13 8.30
C ILE A 110 14.55 -11.68 9.41
N LEU A 111 15.79 -11.43 9.05
CA LEU A 111 16.80 -10.88 9.94
C LEU A 111 17.29 -9.55 9.38
N PHE A 112 17.57 -8.59 10.26
CA PHE A 112 18.17 -7.32 9.89
C PHE A 112 18.96 -6.75 11.07
N CYS A 113 19.88 -5.85 10.78
CA CYS A 113 20.65 -5.12 11.77
C CYS A 113 20.17 -3.66 11.81
N VAL A 114 19.93 -3.14 13.00
CA VAL A 114 19.82 -1.70 13.22
C VAL A 114 21.19 -1.18 13.64
N ALA A 115 21.72 -0.21 12.91
CA ALA A 115 23.04 0.33 13.14
C ALA A 115 23.00 1.84 13.35
N LEU A 116 23.98 2.35 14.11
CA LEU A 116 24.13 3.77 14.40
C LEU A 116 24.90 4.52 13.31
N ASN A 117 25.75 3.82 12.56
CA ASN A 117 26.53 4.39 11.49
C ASN A 117 26.87 3.34 10.41
N GLU A 118 27.30 3.83 9.24
CA GLU A 118 27.61 2.98 8.07
C GLU A 118 28.96 2.24 8.19
N MET A 119 29.88 2.67 9.07
CA MET A 119 31.26 2.14 9.15
C MET A 119 31.42 1.02 10.19
N GLU A 120 30.69 1.12 11.31
CA GLU A 120 30.78 0.24 12.47
C GLU A 120 29.38 -0.25 12.84
N HIS A 121 29.06 -1.49 12.47
CA HIS A 121 27.79 -2.13 12.77
C HIS A 121 27.93 -3.62 13.08
N ASP A 122 26.99 -4.15 13.87
CA ASP A 122 26.95 -5.57 14.27
C ASP A 122 26.38 -6.50 13.18
N GLY A 123 25.91 -5.93 12.07
CA GLY A 123 25.42 -6.68 10.92
C GLY A 123 26.53 -7.46 10.22
N PRO A 124 26.27 -8.66 9.67
CA PRO A 124 27.22 -9.37 8.83
C PRO A 124 27.79 -8.50 7.70
N SER A 125 29.08 -8.67 7.39
CA SER A 125 29.80 -7.80 6.45
C SER A 125 29.29 -7.90 5.00
N ASP A 126 28.57 -8.96 4.65
CA ASP A 126 27.96 -9.16 3.34
C ASP A 126 26.54 -8.59 3.24
N TRP A 127 25.97 -8.07 4.34
CA TRP A 127 24.64 -7.47 4.34
C TRP A 127 24.72 -6.03 3.86
N PRO A 128 23.92 -5.65 2.86
CA PRO A 128 23.99 -4.30 2.34
C PRO A 128 23.24 -3.31 3.24
N ILE A 129 23.84 -2.13 3.40
CA ILE A 129 23.21 -0.99 4.05
C ILE A 129 22.09 -0.47 3.15
N HIS A 130 20.86 -0.55 3.65
CA HIS A 130 19.69 -0.03 2.96
C HIS A 130 19.41 1.41 3.37
N LYS A 131 19.17 2.24 2.37
CA LYS A 131 18.56 3.55 2.56
C LYS A 131 17.07 3.41 2.38
N LEU A 132 16.30 4.14 3.17
CA LEU A 132 14.84 4.18 3.13
C LEU A 132 14.44 5.59 2.70
N HIS A 133 13.25 5.76 2.11
CA HIS A 133 12.69 7.10 2.00
C HIS A 133 12.39 7.64 3.40
N THR A 134 12.78 8.87 3.67
CA THR A 134 12.35 9.59 4.86
C THR A 134 10.89 9.98 4.66
N MET A 135 10.02 9.49 5.52
CA MET A 135 8.58 9.80 5.54
C MET A 135 8.27 10.68 6.75
N SER A 136 7.11 11.34 6.76
CA SER A 136 6.62 11.97 7.99
C SER A 136 6.40 10.95 9.10
N HIS A 137 6.20 11.41 10.33
CA HIS A 137 5.89 10.56 11.48
C HIS A 137 4.38 10.49 11.78
N GLU A 138 3.55 10.98 10.86
CA GLU A 138 2.10 11.03 11.03
C GLU A 138 1.44 9.66 10.80
N ALA A 139 0.29 9.44 11.44
CA ALA A 139 -0.43 8.17 11.42
C ALA A 139 -0.94 7.78 10.01
N ASP A 140 -1.19 8.76 9.16
CA ASP A 140 -1.70 8.59 7.79
C ASP A 140 -0.61 8.81 6.72
N ARG A 141 0.67 8.77 7.08
CA ARG A 141 1.80 9.01 6.16
C ARG A 141 1.82 8.14 4.90
N CYS A 142 1.17 6.98 4.91
CA CYS A 142 1.01 6.17 3.69
C CYS A 142 0.27 6.93 2.58
N THR A 143 -0.59 7.90 2.92
CA THR A 143 -1.34 8.73 1.96
C THR A 143 -0.47 9.66 1.12
N GLU A 144 0.72 10.02 1.62
CA GLU A 144 1.69 10.82 0.88
C GLU A 144 2.00 10.17 -0.46
N CYS A 145 2.19 8.85 -0.47
CA CYS A 145 2.52 8.11 -1.69
C CYS A 145 1.35 7.29 -2.25
N HIS A 146 0.50 6.72 -1.41
CA HIS A 146 -0.53 5.77 -1.83
C HIS A 146 -1.91 6.41 -1.97
N GLN A 147 -2.70 5.88 -2.90
CA GLN A 147 -4.15 6.03 -2.87
C GLN A 147 -4.66 5.32 -1.63
N THR A 148 -5.51 5.98 -0.86
CA THR A 148 -6.12 5.37 0.31
C THR A 148 -7.62 5.62 0.32
N GLN A 149 -8.34 4.75 1.01
CA GLN A 149 -9.78 4.86 1.17
C GLN A 149 -10.20 4.42 2.58
N PRO A 150 -11.25 5.01 3.15
CA PRO A 150 -11.83 4.52 4.39
C PRO A 150 -12.29 3.06 4.25
N SER A 151 -12.02 2.26 5.27
CA SER A 151 -12.46 0.87 5.41
C SER A 151 -12.95 0.66 6.83
N GLY A 152 -14.19 1.06 7.10
CA GLY A 152 -14.70 1.17 8.47
C GLY A 152 -13.99 2.29 9.23
N ASN A 153 -13.47 1.99 10.42
CA ASN A 153 -12.64 2.90 11.22
C ASN A 153 -11.13 2.82 10.88
N ARG A 154 -10.78 2.14 9.78
CA ARG A 154 -9.40 1.95 9.33
C ARG A 154 -9.19 2.54 7.93
N LEU A 155 -7.95 2.57 7.50
CA LEU A 155 -7.46 3.04 6.21
C LEU A 155 -7.02 1.84 5.36
N ALA A 156 -7.63 1.68 4.19
CA ALA A 156 -7.15 0.74 3.20
C ALA A 156 -6.11 1.42 2.30
N VAL A 157 -4.94 0.80 2.14
CA VAL A 157 -3.83 1.31 1.33
C VAL A 157 -3.85 0.63 -0.03
N GLY A 158 -3.99 1.44 -1.08
CA GLY A 158 -4.02 1.02 -2.47
C GLY A 158 -2.68 1.22 -3.20
N LEU A 159 -2.74 1.47 -4.50
CA LEU A 159 -1.56 1.67 -5.33
C LEU A 159 -0.88 3.03 -5.04
N ALA A 160 0.44 3.08 -5.19
CA ALA A 160 1.18 4.34 -5.18
C ALA A 160 0.73 5.24 -6.34
N ARG A 161 0.52 6.53 -6.08
CA ARG A 161 0.09 7.57 -7.03
C ARG A 161 1.25 8.01 -7.92
N ILE A 162 1.83 7.11 -8.70
CA ILE A 162 3.02 7.40 -9.53
C ILE A 162 2.59 7.94 -10.90
N PRO A 163 3.23 9.00 -11.43
CA PRO A 163 4.36 9.74 -10.87
C PRO A 163 3.96 10.89 -9.94
N GLN A 164 2.66 11.17 -9.80
CA GLN A 164 2.15 12.37 -9.13
C GLN A 164 2.70 12.55 -7.71
N ALA A 165 2.59 11.55 -6.83
CA ALA A 165 3.11 11.60 -5.47
C ALA A 165 4.63 11.82 -5.43
N CYS A 166 5.38 11.27 -6.39
CA CYS A 166 6.82 11.53 -6.47
C CYS A 166 7.09 13.01 -6.76
N MET A 167 6.28 13.63 -7.63
CA MET A 167 6.41 15.04 -8.00
C MET A 167 5.87 16.01 -6.94
N GLU A 168 5.17 15.53 -5.92
CA GLU A 168 4.76 16.36 -4.78
C GLU A 168 5.97 16.84 -3.97
N CYS A 169 7.09 16.09 -4.00
CA CYS A 169 8.35 16.47 -3.34
C CYS A 169 9.54 16.61 -4.31
N HIS A 170 9.66 15.77 -5.34
CA HIS A 170 10.78 15.82 -6.28
C HIS A 170 10.46 16.69 -7.48
N ARG A 171 11.19 17.79 -7.65
CA ARG A 171 10.94 18.70 -8.76
C ARG A 171 11.51 18.14 -10.06
N GLN A 172 10.75 18.30 -11.15
CA GLN A 172 11.11 17.75 -12.45
C GLN A 172 12.46 18.27 -12.98
N ASP A 173 12.85 19.50 -12.66
CA ASP A 173 14.13 20.09 -13.07
C ASP A 173 15.33 19.40 -12.41
N GLU A 174 15.21 18.99 -11.15
CA GLU A 174 16.24 18.26 -10.41
C GLU A 174 16.45 16.84 -10.95
N LEU A 175 15.44 16.29 -11.62
CA LEU A 175 15.48 14.93 -12.15
C LEU A 175 16.11 14.83 -13.55
N LYS A 176 16.32 15.96 -14.24
CA LYS A 176 16.83 15.98 -15.62
C LYS A 176 18.23 15.38 -15.73
N GLU A 177 19.17 15.91 -14.98
CA GLU A 177 20.57 15.45 -15.00
C GLU A 177 20.73 13.97 -14.62
N PRO A 178 20.17 13.47 -13.49
CA PRO A 178 20.33 12.06 -13.13
C PRO A 178 19.68 11.09 -14.12
N HIS A 179 18.66 11.53 -14.87
CA HIS A 179 17.95 10.74 -15.88
C HIS A 179 18.33 11.09 -17.33
N GLN A 180 19.37 11.91 -17.55
CA GLN A 180 19.81 12.33 -18.87
C GLN A 180 20.05 11.19 -19.89
N PRO A 181 20.47 9.97 -19.48
CA PRO A 181 20.56 8.84 -20.41
C PRO A 181 19.22 8.39 -21.05
N PHE A 182 18.08 8.81 -20.50
CA PHE A 182 16.75 8.52 -21.02
C PHE A 182 16.23 9.68 -21.85
N ALA A 183 15.63 9.40 -23.01
CA ALA A 183 15.05 10.44 -23.89
C ALA A 183 13.92 11.24 -23.22
N SER A 184 13.23 10.61 -22.25
CA SER A 184 12.21 11.22 -21.42
C SER A 184 12.16 10.51 -20.07
N LEU A 185 11.70 11.21 -19.02
CA LEU A 185 11.43 10.57 -17.73
C LEU A 185 10.38 9.47 -17.89
N PRO A 186 10.63 8.24 -17.39
CA PRO A 186 9.63 7.18 -17.38
C PRO A 186 8.38 7.63 -16.61
N ALA A 187 7.20 7.29 -17.14
CA ALA A 187 5.93 7.59 -16.48
C ALA A 187 5.77 6.83 -15.14
N ASP A 188 6.47 5.70 -15.00
CA ASP A 188 6.43 4.86 -13.80
C ASP A 188 7.81 4.74 -13.15
N CYS A 189 8.07 5.58 -12.16
CA CYS A 189 9.33 5.64 -11.42
C CYS A 189 9.70 4.30 -10.76
N ARG A 190 8.71 3.45 -10.42
CA ARG A 190 8.95 2.16 -9.78
C ARG A 190 9.54 1.13 -10.74
N GLN A 191 9.64 1.41 -12.04
CA GLN A 191 10.36 0.52 -12.95
C GLN A 191 11.83 0.37 -12.54
N CYS A 192 12.43 1.46 -12.06
CA CYS A 192 13.83 1.50 -11.64
C CYS A 192 14.01 1.63 -10.13
N HIS A 193 13.09 2.31 -9.42
CA HIS A 193 13.24 2.61 -7.99
C HIS A 193 12.46 1.67 -7.08
N ALA A 194 13.02 1.37 -5.91
CA ALA A 194 12.41 0.64 -4.81
C ALA A 194 11.94 1.63 -3.73
N LEU A 195 10.63 1.90 -3.71
CA LEU A 195 10.05 3.04 -2.97
C LEU A 195 10.16 2.92 -1.44
N HIS A 196 10.15 1.71 -0.90
CA HIS A 196 10.28 1.54 0.56
C HIS A 196 11.74 1.49 1.02
N GLY A 197 12.69 1.25 0.11
CA GLY A 197 14.10 1.21 0.43
C GLY A 197 14.92 0.36 -0.52
N SER A 198 16.21 0.65 -0.58
CA SER A 198 17.17 -0.09 -1.39
C SER A 198 18.61 0.16 -0.92
N PRO A 199 19.53 -0.79 -1.19
CA PRO A 199 20.95 -0.60 -0.90
C PRO A 199 21.69 0.16 -1.98
N PHE A 200 21.05 0.42 -3.12
CA PHE A 200 21.66 1.14 -4.23
C PHE A 200 21.38 2.64 -4.10
N PRO A 201 22.34 3.50 -4.48
CA PRO A 201 22.14 4.94 -4.49
C PRO A 201 20.86 5.34 -5.22
N SER A 202 20.21 6.40 -4.73
CA SER A 202 18.91 6.87 -5.23
C SER A 202 17.81 5.81 -5.20
N LEU A 203 17.92 4.82 -4.30
CA LEU A 203 16.95 3.75 -4.10
C LEU A 203 16.65 2.92 -5.37
N LEU A 204 17.64 2.71 -6.23
CA LEU A 204 17.47 1.89 -7.42
C LEU A 204 17.26 0.42 -7.06
N LYS A 205 16.56 -0.37 -7.90
CA LYS A 205 16.38 -1.82 -7.68
C LYS A 205 17.63 -2.65 -7.95
N ALA A 206 18.61 -2.05 -8.64
CA ALA A 206 19.84 -2.66 -9.07
C ALA A 206 20.93 -1.58 -9.25
N PRO A 207 22.20 -1.95 -9.44
CA PRO A 207 23.23 -0.98 -9.79
C PRO A 207 22.84 -0.15 -11.02
N LYS A 208 23.14 1.15 -11.01
CA LYS A 208 22.77 2.10 -12.07
C LYS A 208 23.07 1.58 -13.48
N GLN A 209 24.26 1.02 -13.69
CA GLN A 209 24.63 0.48 -15.00
C GLN A 209 23.72 -0.66 -15.45
N LYS A 210 23.33 -1.56 -14.54
CA LYS A 210 22.41 -2.66 -14.86
C LYS A 210 21.02 -2.17 -15.25
N ILE A 211 20.54 -1.12 -14.58
CA ILE A 211 19.29 -0.44 -14.98
C ILE A 211 19.46 0.14 -16.39
N LEU A 212 20.49 0.95 -16.63
CA LEU A 212 20.73 1.55 -17.95
C LEU A 212 20.79 0.51 -19.08
N ASP A 213 21.51 -0.59 -18.86
CA ASP A 213 21.63 -1.69 -19.82
C ASP A 213 20.28 -2.35 -20.15
N GLN A 214 19.34 -2.42 -19.21
CA GLN A 214 18.02 -3.00 -19.43
C GLN A 214 17.16 -2.14 -20.35
N PHE A 215 17.28 -0.81 -20.25
CA PHE A 215 16.43 0.13 -21.01
C PHE A 215 17.06 0.59 -22.32
N THR A 216 18.39 0.59 -22.44
CA THR A 216 19.10 1.00 -23.67
C THR A 216 19.22 -0.12 -24.71
N ARG A 217 19.10 -1.40 -24.33
CA ARG A 217 19.03 -2.53 -25.28
C ARG A 217 17.74 -2.56 -26.11
N VAL A 218 16.75 -1.74 -25.77
CA VAL A 218 15.42 -1.74 -26.41
C VAL A 218 15.22 -0.57 -27.39
N ALA A 219 16.12 0.43 -27.42
CA ALA A 219 16.05 1.48 -28.42
C ALA A 219 16.69 0.97 -29.73
N PRO A 220 15.94 0.80 -30.84
CA PRO A 220 16.59 0.61 -32.13
C PRO A 220 17.36 1.88 -32.43
N GLN A 221 18.63 1.74 -32.82
CA GLN A 221 19.34 2.85 -33.44
C GLN A 221 18.56 3.25 -34.69
N ALA A 222 17.90 4.41 -34.64
CA ALA A 222 17.38 5.04 -35.83
C ALA A 222 18.58 5.41 -36.71
N LYS A 223 18.69 4.73 -37.85
CA LYS A 223 19.63 5.03 -38.91
C LYS A 223 19.05 6.12 -39.80
#